data_AF-A0A9D5ZAN9-F1
#
_entry.id   AF-A0A9D5ZAN9-F1
#
_cell.length_a   1.000
_cell.length_b   1.000
_cell.length_c   1.000
_cell.angle_alpha   90.00
_cell.angle_beta   90.00
_cell.angle_gamma   90.00
#
_symmetry.space_group_name_H-M   'P 1'
#
loop_
_entity.id
_entity.type
_entity.pdbx_description
1 polymer ?
#
loop_
_entity_poly.entity_id
_entity_poly.type
_entity_poly.pdbx_seq_one_letter_code
_entity_poly.pdbx_strand_id
1 'polypeptide(L)'
;MLGKMVKRGVLAMVLGVSVSLSTVVLAQEGEKPFSADEIQRFMADYPAMIQWNRKKQGDQAWQNHPWMIAGLRYNKEFVEQLAAKGWKSDRFFYIFNHLNQGLMIRKTQQQELESRKRMQEQMKRLQAESRARAASNQEEMAAAAQQRVASMTEQLDAEERRIRQNPYMNPMQRRQALDLLQQQRQFMKQSVNPGSSMQDWQEQMRQSQKQAILRNPYISAAQKYWMIRQMQANKVTATPSNKAAMMHGGEHHMGPGMDRESMFKQQKAWVARQKAAVANNPFIPPQQRELMKRNMDQYLQKMEEGMRADHSEAGSLPKVEMELVERYGDQLMKIFQQP
;
A
#
# COMPACT_ATOMS: atom_id res chain seq x y z
N MET A 1 -12.51 45.30 80.98
CA MET A 1 -13.08 45.89 79.74
C MET A 1 -12.09 45.64 78.61
N LEU A 2 -12.46 44.78 77.66
CA LEU A 2 -12.53 45.06 76.21
C LEU A 2 -11.26 45.74 75.63
N GLY A 3 -10.51 45.20 74.66
CA GLY A 3 -10.67 44.02 73.81
C GLY A 3 -9.59 44.02 72.70
N LYS A 4 -9.45 42.87 72.01
CA LYS A 4 -9.15 42.63 70.57
C LYS A 4 -8.04 43.50 69.91
N MET A 5 -6.97 43.00 69.29
CA MET A 5 -6.82 42.16 68.07
C MET A 5 -5.52 42.67 67.39
N VAL A 6 -4.45 41.91 67.21
CA VAL A 6 -4.12 41.04 66.05
C VAL A 6 -3.76 41.79 64.73
N LYS A 7 -2.48 41.64 64.32
CA LYS A 7 -1.84 41.64 62.96
C LYS A 7 -0.64 42.61 62.87
N ARG A 8 0.61 42.14 62.91
CA ARG A 8 1.42 41.56 61.80
C ARG A 8 1.44 42.44 60.52
N GLY A 9 2.55 43.16 60.34
CA GLY A 9 3.04 43.77 59.07
C GLY A 9 4.56 43.91 59.20
N VAL A 10 5.32 42.87 58.84
CA VAL A 10 6.09 42.73 57.58
C VAL A 10 7.20 43.78 57.44
N LEU A 11 8.38 43.31 57.88
CA LEU A 11 9.73 43.78 57.66
C LEU A 11 10.05 43.76 56.16
N ALA A 12 10.43 44.90 55.57
CA ALA A 12 10.86 45.00 54.17
C ALA A 12 12.06 45.95 54.04
N MET A 13 13.27 45.38 53.96
CA MET A 13 14.31 45.73 52.97
C MET A 13 15.57 44.94 53.31
N VAL A 14 15.61 43.71 52.82
CA VAL A 14 16.80 42.87 52.80
C VAL A 14 17.63 43.25 51.58
N LEU A 15 18.84 43.73 51.83
CA LEU A 15 19.98 43.70 50.93
C LEU A 15 20.11 42.30 50.33
N GLY A 16 19.86 42.15 49.04
CA GLY A 16 19.97 40.86 48.38
C GLY A 16 19.98 40.93 46.86
N VAL A 17 21.09 40.48 46.30
CA VAL A 17 21.19 39.83 44.97
C VAL A 17 21.17 40.74 43.75
N SER A 18 22.34 40.94 43.15
CA SER A 18 22.52 41.06 41.69
C SER A 18 23.96 40.70 41.29
N VAL A 19 24.34 39.44 41.54
CA VAL A 19 25.43 38.77 40.83
C VAL A 19 24.85 37.47 40.28
N SER A 20 24.07 37.59 39.21
CA SER A 20 23.50 36.47 38.46
C SER A 20 23.61 36.74 36.96
N LEU A 21 24.83 37.03 36.49
CA LEU A 21 25.14 37.12 35.06
C LEU A 21 26.45 36.37 34.83
N SER A 22 26.39 35.05 34.85
CA SER A 22 27.28 34.09 34.17
C SER A 22 27.09 32.67 34.75
N THR A 23 25.85 32.21 34.90
CA THR A 23 25.64 30.77 34.64
C THR A 23 25.77 30.63 33.14
N VAL A 24 27.02 30.46 32.70
CA VAL A 24 27.33 29.84 31.41
C VAL A 24 26.45 28.61 31.37
N VAL A 25 25.45 28.71 30.51
CA VAL A 25 24.74 27.58 29.96
C VAL A 25 25.86 26.67 29.43
N LEU A 26 26.28 25.72 30.25
CA LEU A 26 26.86 24.45 29.83
C LEU A 26 25.73 23.69 29.11
N ALA A 27 25.13 24.32 28.09
CA ALA A 27 24.43 23.59 27.05
C ALA A 27 25.48 22.65 26.52
N GLN A 28 25.16 21.36 26.63
CA GLN A 28 25.89 20.32 25.97
C GLN A 28 26.19 20.80 24.54
N GLU A 29 27.47 21.10 24.24
CA GLU A 29 27.93 21.34 22.87
C GLU A 29 27.60 20.14 21.93
N GLY A 30 27.08 19.04 22.50
CA GLY A 30 26.59 17.85 21.80
C GLY A 30 25.24 17.98 21.08
N GLU A 31 24.53 19.11 21.11
CA GLU A 31 23.22 19.23 20.43
C GLU A 31 23.23 19.97 19.08
N LYS A 32 24.33 20.64 18.70
CA LYS A 32 24.35 21.35 17.41
C LYS A 32 24.54 20.34 16.26
N PRO A 33 23.75 20.41 15.18
CA PRO A 33 24.01 19.65 13.96
C PRO A 33 25.46 19.78 13.48
N PHE A 34 26.04 18.74 12.90
CA PHE A 34 27.35 18.85 12.26
C PHE A 34 27.30 19.63 10.94
N SER A 35 28.39 20.33 10.67
CA SER A 35 28.57 21.16 9.48
C SER A 35 29.31 20.40 8.37
N ALA A 36 29.28 20.96 7.15
CA ALA A 36 30.04 20.42 6.02
C ALA A 36 31.55 20.36 6.30
N ASP A 37 32.11 21.40 6.93
CA ASP A 37 33.54 21.47 7.25
C ASP A 37 33.95 20.37 8.24
N GLU A 38 33.09 20.07 9.21
CA GLU A 38 33.31 18.99 10.15
C GLU A 38 33.29 17.61 9.49
N ILE A 39 32.41 17.38 8.50
CA ILE A 39 32.43 16.13 7.73
C ILE A 39 33.68 16.02 6.88
N GLN A 40 34.10 17.10 6.22
CA GLN A 40 35.32 17.09 5.41
C GLN A 40 36.55 16.80 6.26
N ARG A 41 36.67 17.46 7.41
CA ARG A 41 37.73 17.18 8.38
C ARG A 41 37.66 15.76 8.91
N PHE A 42 36.46 15.28 9.24
CA PHE A 42 36.23 13.91 9.69
C PHE A 42 36.69 12.90 8.63
N MET A 43 36.30 13.09 7.36
CA MET A 43 36.71 12.26 6.23
C MET A 43 38.23 12.25 6.02
N ALA A 44 38.90 13.38 6.24
CA ALA A 44 40.35 13.49 6.13
C ALA A 44 41.09 12.77 7.28
N ASP A 45 40.60 12.92 8.52
CA ASP A 45 41.28 12.40 9.71
C ASP A 45 40.93 10.94 10.02
N TYR A 46 39.72 10.49 9.69
CA TYR A 46 39.20 9.16 10.05
C TYR A 46 40.09 8.00 9.55
N PRO A 47 40.55 7.93 8.29
CA PRO A 47 41.42 6.85 7.83
C PRO A 47 42.68 6.68 8.69
N ALA A 48 43.33 7.78 9.06
CA ALA A 48 44.52 7.76 9.91
C ALA A 48 44.23 7.25 11.33
N MET A 49 43.05 7.60 11.89
CA MET A 49 42.61 7.10 13.20
C MET A 49 42.36 5.60 13.20
N ILE A 50 41.74 5.09 12.14
CA ILE A 50 41.46 3.65 12.00
C ILE A 50 42.76 2.87 11.83
N GLN A 51 43.68 3.35 10.98
CA GLN A 51 45.00 2.74 10.82
C GLN A 51 45.79 2.72 12.12
N TRP A 52 45.76 3.82 12.89
CA TRP A 52 46.40 3.86 14.20
C TRP A 52 45.79 2.82 15.16
N ASN A 53 44.46 2.74 15.23
CA ASN A 53 43.81 1.79 16.12
C ASN A 53 44.06 0.33 15.72
N ARG A 54 44.11 0.03 14.42
CA ARG A 54 44.50 -1.29 13.90
C ARG A 54 45.91 -1.69 14.32
N LYS A 55 46.88 -0.79 14.17
CA LYS A 55 48.26 -1.04 14.62
C LYS A 55 48.35 -1.32 16.12
N LYS A 56 47.46 -0.72 16.92
CA LYS A 56 47.43 -0.87 18.38
C LYS A 56 46.69 -2.12 18.86
N GLN A 57 45.55 -2.46 18.26
CA GLN A 57 44.67 -3.55 18.73
C GLN A 57 44.80 -4.85 17.90
N GLY A 58 45.56 -4.83 16.81
CA GLY A 58 45.63 -5.93 15.85
C GLY A 58 44.40 -6.01 14.94
N ASP A 59 44.54 -6.71 13.81
CA ASP A 59 43.48 -6.80 12.79
C ASP A 59 42.25 -7.60 13.27
N GLN A 60 42.42 -8.50 14.24
CA GLN A 60 41.32 -9.32 14.77
C GLN A 60 40.22 -8.51 15.45
N ALA A 61 40.55 -7.38 16.10
CA ALA A 61 39.56 -6.51 16.74
C ALA A 61 38.61 -5.84 15.71
N TRP A 62 39.04 -5.71 14.46
CA TRP A 62 38.33 -5.00 13.40
C TRP A 62 37.48 -5.91 12.50
N GLN A 63 37.82 -7.20 12.41
CA GLN A 63 37.10 -8.14 11.54
C GLN A 63 35.67 -8.40 11.98
N ASN A 64 35.38 -8.30 13.28
CA ASN A 64 34.07 -8.70 13.79
C ASN A 64 33.02 -7.59 13.68
N HIS A 65 33.36 -6.29 13.79
CA HIS A 65 32.37 -5.20 13.64
C HIS A 65 33.01 -3.83 13.29
N PRO A 66 32.94 -3.36 12.03
CA PRO A 66 33.40 -2.02 11.63
C PRO A 66 32.75 -0.86 12.40
N TRP A 67 31.56 -1.10 12.95
CA TRP A 67 30.73 -0.13 13.67
C TRP A 67 30.93 -0.14 15.20
N MET A 68 31.76 -1.03 15.77
CA MET A 68 32.01 -1.11 17.22
C MET A 68 33.07 -0.11 17.72
N ILE A 69 32.99 1.15 17.29
CA ILE A 69 33.81 2.25 17.84
C ILE A 69 33.30 2.66 19.25
N ALA A 70 32.13 2.16 19.70
CA ALA A 70 31.57 2.48 21.01
C ALA A 70 32.55 2.22 22.18
N GLY A 71 33.37 1.16 22.11
CA GLY A 71 34.40 0.86 23.11
C GLY A 71 35.60 1.82 23.07
N LEU A 72 35.90 2.43 21.91
CA LEU A 72 37.01 3.38 21.76
C LEU A 72 36.73 4.72 22.43
N ARG A 73 35.46 5.04 22.70
CA ARG A 73 35.07 6.26 23.41
C ARG A 73 35.71 6.37 24.79
N TYR A 74 35.98 5.23 25.42
CA TYR A 74 36.56 5.13 26.75
C TYR A 74 38.05 4.72 26.71
N ASN A 75 38.65 4.58 25.53
CA ASN A 75 40.07 4.28 25.38
C ASN A 75 40.88 5.58 25.50
N LYS A 76 41.68 5.69 26.56
CA LYS A 76 42.47 6.91 26.84
C LYS A 76 43.46 7.25 25.72
N GLU A 77 44.18 6.26 25.19
CA GLU A 77 45.15 6.49 24.10
C GLU A 77 44.45 6.99 22.83
N PHE A 78 43.25 6.47 22.52
CA PHE A 78 42.47 6.93 21.37
C PHE A 78 41.96 8.37 21.56
N VAL A 79 41.51 8.72 22.77
CA VAL A 79 41.10 10.09 23.11
C VAL A 79 42.28 11.06 23.02
N GLU A 80 43.47 10.66 23.47
CA GLU A 80 44.70 11.45 23.33
C GLU A 80 45.07 11.63 21.85
N GLN A 81 44.95 10.59 21.04
CA GLN A 81 45.19 10.66 19.60
C GLN A 81 44.19 11.58 18.87
N LEU A 82 42.91 11.53 19.25
CA LEU A 82 41.88 12.47 18.78
C LEU A 82 42.25 13.91 19.15
N ALA A 83 42.64 14.14 20.40
CA ALA A 83 43.05 15.46 20.89
C ALA A 83 44.28 15.99 20.14
N ALA A 84 45.26 15.14 19.82
CA ALA A 84 46.44 15.51 19.02
C ALA A 84 46.08 15.95 17.58
N LYS A 85 44.92 15.52 17.07
CA LYS A 85 44.34 15.96 15.79
C LYS A 85 43.35 17.12 15.95
N GLY A 86 43.22 17.67 17.16
CA GLY A 86 42.35 18.79 17.50
C GLY A 86 40.87 18.43 17.59
N TRP A 87 40.53 17.16 17.83
CA TRP A 87 39.16 16.71 18.02
C TRP A 87 38.79 16.67 19.51
N LYS A 88 37.59 17.16 19.83
CA LYS A 88 36.91 16.82 21.09
C LYS A 88 36.28 15.43 20.93
N SER A 89 36.53 14.51 21.86
CA SER A 89 36.03 13.13 21.80
C SER A 89 34.52 13.07 21.55
N ASP A 90 33.72 13.76 22.37
CA ASP A 90 32.26 13.74 22.23
C ASP A 90 31.77 14.24 20.87
N ARG A 91 32.43 15.25 20.29
CA ARG A 91 32.07 15.76 18.97
C ARG A 91 32.39 14.78 17.86
N PHE A 92 33.55 14.12 17.93
CA PHE A 92 33.93 13.09 16.97
C PHE A 92 32.97 11.91 16.99
N PHE A 93 32.62 11.42 18.19
CA PHE A 93 31.69 10.30 18.35
C PHE A 93 30.25 10.66 17.98
N TYR A 94 29.82 11.89 18.24
CA TYR A 94 28.55 12.42 17.75
C TYR A 94 28.47 12.34 16.23
N ILE A 95 29.45 12.91 15.52
CA ILE A 95 29.53 12.90 14.06
C ILE A 95 29.58 11.45 13.55
N PHE A 96 30.45 10.61 14.13
CA PHE A 96 30.57 9.21 13.72
C PHE A 96 29.23 8.46 13.84
N ASN A 97 28.54 8.56 14.97
CA ASN A 97 27.26 7.88 15.19
C ASN A 97 26.21 8.35 14.19
N HIS A 98 26.10 9.66 14.00
CA HIS A 98 25.10 10.23 13.12
C HIS A 98 25.38 9.92 11.64
N LEU A 99 26.65 9.95 11.20
CA LEU A 99 27.02 9.53 9.84
C LEU A 99 26.66 8.06 9.60
N ASN A 100 26.95 7.16 10.55
CA ASN A 100 26.55 5.74 10.42
C ASN A 100 25.04 5.58 10.34
N GLN A 101 24.30 6.25 11.21
CA GLN A 101 22.85 6.24 11.20
C GLN A 101 22.29 6.73 9.86
N GLY A 102 22.82 7.83 9.34
CA GLY A 102 22.37 8.41 8.08
C GLY A 102 22.69 7.51 6.89
N LEU A 103 23.87 6.89 6.87
CA LEU A 103 24.23 5.92 5.83
C LEU A 103 23.31 4.69 5.86
N MET A 104 22.92 4.23 7.05
CA MET A 104 21.93 3.15 7.20
C MET A 104 20.56 3.57 6.68
N ILE A 105 20.08 4.77 7.03
CA ILE A 105 18.83 5.33 6.50
C ILE A 105 18.88 5.41 4.97
N ARG A 106 19.95 5.99 4.42
CA ARG A 106 20.17 6.11 2.97
C ARG A 106 20.14 4.76 2.28
N LYS A 107 20.83 3.75 2.84
CA LYS A 107 20.85 2.38 2.29
C LYS A 107 19.46 1.73 2.30
N THR A 108 18.73 1.87 3.41
CA THR A 108 17.35 1.36 3.51
C THR A 108 16.43 2.04 2.49
N GLN A 109 16.52 3.37 2.35
CA GLN A 109 15.75 4.12 1.34
C GLN A 109 16.07 3.69 -0.09
N GLN A 110 17.35 3.45 -0.40
CA GLN A 110 17.76 2.93 -1.71
C GLN A 110 17.17 1.52 -1.96
N GLN A 111 17.25 0.63 -0.97
CA GLN A 111 16.69 -0.71 -1.06
C GLN A 111 15.17 -0.71 -1.22
N GLU A 112 14.47 0.19 -0.53
CA GLU A 112 13.02 0.39 -0.70
C GLU A 112 12.67 0.88 -2.09
N LEU A 113 13.42 1.85 -2.63
CA LEU A 113 13.21 2.37 -3.98
C LEU A 113 13.41 1.27 -5.04
N GLU A 114 14.45 0.45 -4.91
CA GLU A 114 14.71 -0.68 -5.79
C GLU A 114 13.61 -1.75 -5.68
N SER A 115 13.14 -2.05 -4.46
CA SER A 115 12.02 -2.96 -4.22
C SER A 115 10.75 -2.46 -4.90
N ARG A 116 10.42 -1.16 -4.78
CA ARG A 116 9.28 -0.54 -5.45
C ARG A 116 9.40 -0.62 -6.96
N LYS A 117 10.58 -0.34 -7.53
CA LYS A 117 10.81 -0.47 -8.99
C LYS A 117 10.56 -1.89 -9.48
N ARG A 118 11.10 -2.90 -8.78
CA ARG A 118 10.88 -4.32 -9.12
C ARG A 118 9.40 -4.70 -9.06
N MET A 119 8.68 -4.23 -8.03
CA MET A 119 7.25 -4.47 -7.90
C MET A 119 6.46 -3.81 -9.05
N GLN A 120 6.79 -2.57 -9.41
CA GLN A 120 6.13 -1.87 -10.52
C GLN A 120 6.37 -2.59 -11.86
N GLU A 121 7.60 -3.05 -12.12
CA GLU A 121 7.91 -3.83 -13.32
C GLU A 121 7.16 -5.16 -13.35
N GLN A 122 7.09 -5.87 -12.22
CA GLN A 122 6.33 -7.11 -12.10
C GLN A 122 4.84 -6.88 -12.37
N MET A 123 4.25 -5.83 -11.80
CA MET A 123 2.85 -5.46 -12.04
C MET A 123 2.59 -5.14 -13.52
N LYS A 124 3.50 -4.39 -14.16
CA LYS A 124 3.42 -4.10 -15.60
C LYS A 124 3.47 -5.36 -16.46
N ARG A 125 4.36 -6.31 -16.11
CA ARG A 125 4.45 -7.62 -16.80
C ARG A 125 3.18 -8.44 -16.64
N LEU A 126 2.66 -8.55 -15.42
CA LEU A 126 1.39 -9.25 -15.16
C LEU A 126 0.21 -8.61 -15.89
N GLN A 127 0.16 -7.28 -15.96
CA GLN A 127 -0.88 -6.58 -16.71
C GLN A 127 -0.79 -6.84 -18.22
N ALA A 128 0.42 -6.83 -18.79
CA ALA A 128 0.65 -7.15 -20.20
C ALA A 128 0.28 -8.60 -20.51
N GLU A 129 0.69 -9.54 -19.66
CA GLU A 129 0.36 -10.97 -19.80
C GLU A 129 -1.15 -11.21 -19.68
N SER A 130 -1.82 -10.56 -18.72
CA SER A 130 -3.27 -10.64 -18.57
C SER A 130 -4.01 -10.12 -19.80
N ARG A 131 -3.54 -9.02 -20.42
CA ARG A 131 -4.12 -8.50 -21.67
C ARG A 131 -3.90 -9.47 -22.84
N ALA A 132 -2.70 -10.04 -22.97
CA ALA A 132 -2.40 -11.02 -24.00
C ALA A 132 -3.25 -12.28 -23.86
N ARG A 133 -3.39 -12.82 -22.64
CA ARG A 133 -4.27 -13.95 -22.34
C ARG A 133 -5.74 -13.62 -22.58
N ALA A 134 -6.19 -12.42 -22.22
CA ALA A 134 -7.57 -11.99 -22.48
C ALA A 134 -7.88 -11.92 -23.97
N ALA A 135 -6.95 -11.41 -24.79
CA ALA A 135 -7.08 -11.38 -26.24
C ALA A 135 -7.13 -12.80 -26.83
N SER A 136 -6.19 -13.67 -26.44
CA SER A 136 -6.17 -15.08 -26.87
C SER A 136 -7.46 -15.83 -26.48
N ASN A 137 -7.93 -15.66 -25.24
CA ASN A 137 -9.17 -16.28 -24.78
C ASN A 137 -10.38 -15.74 -25.54
N GLN A 138 -10.37 -14.45 -25.92
CA GLN A 138 -11.45 -13.86 -26.72
C GLN A 138 -11.50 -14.45 -28.13
N GLU A 139 -10.34 -14.65 -28.76
CA GLU A 139 -10.23 -15.32 -30.06
C GLU A 139 -10.70 -16.78 -29.98
N GLU A 140 -10.26 -17.53 -28.96
CA GLU A 140 -10.68 -18.92 -28.75
C GLU A 140 -12.18 -19.03 -28.49
N MET A 141 -12.74 -18.16 -27.66
CA MET A 141 -14.18 -18.11 -27.42
C MET A 141 -14.97 -17.74 -28.67
N ALA A 142 -14.45 -16.82 -29.51
CA ALA A 142 -15.09 -16.46 -30.77
C ALA A 142 -15.09 -17.65 -31.75
N ALA A 143 -13.97 -18.37 -31.86
CA ALA A 143 -13.86 -19.56 -32.70
C ALA A 143 -14.79 -20.69 -32.20
N ALA A 144 -14.81 -20.96 -30.89
CA ALA A 144 -15.71 -21.95 -30.29
C ALA A 144 -17.18 -21.58 -30.46
N ALA A 145 -17.53 -20.29 -30.35
CA ALA A 145 -18.88 -19.80 -30.60
C ALA A 145 -19.28 -20.04 -32.06
N GLN A 146 -18.41 -19.74 -33.02
CA GLN A 146 -18.67 -20.01 -34.44
C GLN A 146 -18.87 -21.51 -34.71
N GLN A 147 -18.04 -22.37 -34.14
CA GLN A 147 -18.19 -23.83 -34.26
C GLN A 147 -19.52 -24.32 -33.67
N ARG A 148 -19.94 -23.78 -32.52
CA ARG A 148 -21.21 -24.13 -31.90
C ARG A 148 -22.41 -23.70 -32.74
N VAL A 149 -22.31 -22.55 -33.40
CA VAL A 149 -23.37 -22.08 -34.31
C VAL A 149 -23.43 -22.95 -35.55
N ALA A 150 -22.28 -23.32 -36.13
CA ALA A 150 -22.22 -24.21 -37.27
C ALA A 150 -22.85 -25.57 -36.95
N SER A 151 -22.47 -26.20 -35.83
CA SER A 151 -23.02 -27.50 -35.44
C SER A 151 -24.51 -27.46 -35.14
N MET A 152 -25.00 -26.40 -34.48
CA MET A 152 -26.42 -26.26 -34.22
C MET A 152 -27.22 -25.97 -35.50
N THR A 153 -26.64 -25.23 -36.46
CA THR A 153 -27.26 -25.02 -37.78
C THR A 153 -27.41 -26.34 -38.52
N GLU A 154 -26.37 -27.18 -38.51
CA GLU A 154 -26.41 -28.50 -39.14
C GLU A 154 -27.46 -29.44 -38.49
N GLN A 155 -27.60 -29.39 -37.16
CA GLN A 155 -28.65 -30.14 -36.45
C GLN A 155 -30.06 -29.70 -36.87
N LEU A 156 -30.31 -28.39 -36.96
CA LEU A 156 -31.59 -27.85 -37.41
C LEU A 156 -31.87 -28.20 -38.88
N ASP A 157 -30.84 -28.19 -39.75
CA ASP A 157 -30.95 -28.64 -41.14
C ASP A 157 -31.29 -30.13 -41.24
N ALA A 158 -30.67 -30.97 -40.42
CA ALA A 158 -30.96 -32.40 -40.36
C ALA A 158 -32.39 -32.67 -39.86
N GLU A 159 -32.86 -31.95 -38.84
CA GLU A 159 -34.21 -32.07 -38.31
C GLU A 159 -35.27 -31.61 -39.32
N GLU A 160 -35.02 -30.48 -39.99
CA GLU A 160 -35.89 -30.00 -41.05
C GLU A 160 -36.06 -31.04 -42.16
N ARG A 161 -34.94 -31.66 -42.60
CA ARG A 161 -34.98 -32.75 -43.59
C ARG A 161 -35.82 -33.94 -43.10
N ARG A 162 -35.65 -34.36 -41.84
CA ARG A 162 -36.44 -35.44 -41.24
C ARG A 162 -37.95 -35.12 -41.22
N ILE A 163 -38.33 -33.91 -40.84
CA ILE A 163 -39.73 -33.46 -40.82
C ILE A 163 -40.33 -33.47 -42.23
N ARG A 164 -39.60 -32.97 -43.23
CA ARG A 164 -40.04 -32.95 -44.62
C ARG A 164 -40.19 -34.36 -45.20
N GLN A 165 -39.29 -35.27 -44.86
CA GLN A 165 -39.26 -36.63 -45.39
C GLN A 165 -40.19 -37.61 -44.64
N ASN A 166 -40.72 -37.26 -43.47
CA ASN A 166 -41.56 -38.15 -42.69
C ASN A 166 -42.96 -38.33 -43.34
N PRO A 167 -43.29 -39.52 -43.88
CA PRO A 167 -44.58 -39.76 -44.56
C PRO A 167 -45.74 -39.90 -43.58
N TYR A 168 -45.47 -40.21 -42.31
CA TYR A 168 -46.48 -40.44 -41.27
C TYR A 168 -46.89 -39.16 -40.52
N MET A 169 -46.23 -38.03 -40.80
CA MET A 169 -46.54 -36.76 -40.16
C MET A 169 -47.72 -36.07 -40.87
N ASN A 170 -48.74 -35.68 -40.11
CA ASN A 170 -49.88 -34.94 -40.63
C ASN A 170 -49.42 -33.61 -41.28
N PRO A 171 -49.95 -33.20 -42.46
CA PRO A 171 -49.53 -31.97 -43.15
C PRO A 171 -49.59 -30.69 -42.29
N MET A 172 -50.59 -30.57 -41.40
CA MET A 172 -50.74 -29.41 -40.53
C MET A 172 -49.67 -29.40 -39.43
N GLN A 173 -49.41 -30.56 -38.81
CA GLN A 173 -48.33 -30.73 -37.84
C GLN A 173 -46.95 -30.48 -38.47
N ARG A 174 -46.75 -30.93 -39.71
CA ARG A 174 -45.51 -30.67 -40.48
C ARG A 174 -45.28 -29.17 -40.65
N ARG A 175 -46.31 -28.41 -41.02
CA ARG A 175 -46.22 -26.96 -41.18
C ARG A 175 -45.88 -26.26 -39.87
N GLN A 176 -46.55 -26.63 -38.77
CA GLN A 176 -46.25 -26.08 -37.44
C GLN A 176 -44.82 -26.39 -36.99
N ALA A 177 -44.33 -27.62 -37.21
CA ALA A 177 -42.98 -28.01 -36.84
C ALA A 177 -41.92 -27.23 -37.66
N LEU A 178 -42.16 -27.02 -38.97
CA LEU A 178 -41.28 -26.20 -39.82
C LEU A 178 -41.28 -24.73 -39.40
N ASP A 179 -42.44 -24.16 -39.07
CA ASP A 179 -42.53 -22.77 -38.59
C ASP A 179 -41.78 -22.58 -37.26
N LEU A 180 -41.85 -23.56 -36.35
CA LEU A 180 -41.08 -23.56 -35.10
C LEU A 180 -39.57 -23.60 -35.33
N LEU A 181 -39.09 -24.48 -36.23
CA LEU A 181 -37.67 -24.51 -36.62
C LEU A 181 -37.22 -23.20 -37.25
N GLN A 182 -38.07 -22.56 -38.07
CA GLN A 182 -37.76 -21.28 -38.68
C GLN A 182 -37.63 -20.16 -37.62
N GLN A 183 -38.52 -20.13 -36.62
CA GLN A 183 -38.41 -19.20 -35.49
C GLN A 183 -37.12 -19.46 -34.69
N GLN A 184 -36.76 -20.72 -34.45
CA GLN A 184 -35.53 -21.08 -33.75
C GLN A 184 -34.26 -20.63 -34.51
N ARG A 185 -34.25 -20.78 -35.84
CA ARG A 185 -33.18 -20.24 -36.70
C ARG A 185 -33.09 -18.72 -36.66
N GLN A 186 -34.22 -18.01 -36.62
CA GLN A 186 -34.22 -16.55 -36.52
C GLN A 186 -33.65 -16.09 -35.17
N PHE A 187 -34.01 -16.76 -34.07
CA PHE A 187 -33.44 -16.48 -32.75
C PHE A 187 -31.93 -16.72 -32.73
N MET A 188 -31.47 -17.82 -33.32
CA MET A 188 -30.05 -18.12 -33.51
C MET A 188 -29.31 -17.07 -34.34
N LYS A 189 -29.88 -16.60 -35.45
CA LYS A 189 -29.25 -15.55 -36.27
C LYS A 189 -29.12 -14.23 -35.51
N GLN A 190 -30.06 -13.91 -34.63
CA GLN A 190 -30.01 -12.71 -33.81
C GLN A 190 -28.98 -12.82 -32.68
N SER A 191 -28.74 -14.01 -32.12
CA SER A 191 -27.80 -14.21 -31.02
C SER A 191 -26.32 -14.29 -31.47
N VAL A 192 -26.05 -14.43 -32.77
CA VAL A 192 -24.70 -14.65 -33.33
C VAL A 192 -24.12 -13.38 -33.97
N ASN A 193 -24.76 -12.23 -33.84
CA ASN A 193 -24.22 -11.01 -34.44
C ASN A 193 -22.86 -10.67 -33.78
N PRO A 194 -21.72 -10.76 -34.50
CA PRO A 194 -20.38 -10.69 -33.91
C PRO A 194 -20.00 -9.29 -33.39
N GLY A 195 -20.87 -8.29 -33.61
CA GLY A 195 -20.77 -6.94 -33.04
C GLY A 195 -21.57 -6.73 -31.75
N SER A 196 -22.42 -7.67 -31.33
CA SER A 196 -23.06 -7.60 -30.01
C SER A 196 -21.98 -7.86 -28.98
N SER A 197 -21.58 -6.80 -28.27
CA SER A 197 -20.61 -6.92 -27.21
C SER A 197 -21.08 -7.96 -26.18
N MET A 198 -20.17 -8.57 -25.43
CA MET A 198 -20.54 -9.44 -24.30
C MET A 198 -21.53 -8.74 -23.34
N GLN A 199 -21.53 -7.40 -23.31
CA GLN A 199 -22.52 -6.60 -22.56
C GLN A 199 -23.93 -6.73 -23.13
N ASP A 200 -24.10 -6.74 -24.46
CA ASP A 200 -25.40 -6.88 -25.11
C ASP A 200 -26.00 -8.26 -24.85
N TRP A 201 -25.18 -9.31 -24.93
CA TRP A 201 -25.60 -10.66 -24.56
C TRP A 201 -25.97 -10.77 -23.07
N GLN A 202 -25.17 -10.17 -22.17
CA GLN A 202 -25.47 -10.13 -20.74
C GLN A 202 -26.74 -9.31 -20.42
N GLU A 203 -26.99 -8.24 -21.17
CA GLU A 203 -28.22 -7.46 -21.06
C GLU A 203 -29.42 -8.27 -21.56
N GLN A 204 -29.29 -8.95 -22.71
CA GLN A 204 -30.34 -9.81 -23.27
C GLN A 204 -30.69 -10.97 -22.33
N MET A 205 -29.70 -11.68 -21.79
CA MET A 205 -29.90 -12.75 -20.81
C MET A 205 -30.61 -12.23 -19.55
N ARG A 206 -30.26 -11.03 -19.07
CA ARG A 206 -30.97 -10.39 -17.95
C ARG A 206 -32.40 -10.04 -18.28
N GLN A 207 -32.67 -9.50 -19.47
CA GLN A 207 -34.04 -9.20 -19.88
C GLN A 207 -34.86 -10.49 -19.97
N SER A 208 -34.28 -11.56 -20.50
CA SER A 208 -34.91 -12.89 -20.54
C SER A 208 -35.21 -13.42 -19.12
N GLN A 209 -34.24 -13.38 -18.21
CA GLN A 209 -34.45 -13.78 -16.80
C GLN A 209 -35.51 -12.91 -16.10
N LYS A 210 -35.50 -11.59 -16.35
CA LYS A 210 -36.51 -10.67 -15.84
C LYS A 210 -37.91 -11.06 -16.33
N GLN A 211 -38.05 -11.39 -17.61
CA GLN A 211 -39.32 -11.85 -18.19
C GLN A 211 -39.76 -13.19 -17.60
N ALA A 212 -38.84 -14.14 -17.39
CA ALA A 212 -39.15 -15.41 -16.73
C ALA A 212 -39.64 -15.21 -15.28
N ILE A 213 -39.01 -14.31 -14.51
CA ILE A 213 -39.46 -13.94 -13.16
C ILE A 213 -40.85 -13.32 -13.20
N LEU A 214 -41.10 -12.39 -14.14
CA LEU A 214 -42.41 -11.73 -14.28
C LEU A 214 -43.52 -12.73 -14.63
N ARG A 215 -43.24 -13.67 -15.54
CA ARG A 215 -44.21 -14.67 -16.02
C ARG A 215 -44.44 -15.83 -15.05
N ASN A 216 -43.58 -16.03 -14.04
CA ASN A 216 -43.73 -17.13 -13.09
C ASN A 216 -44.92 -16.89 -12.14
N PRO A 217 -45.98 -17.72 -12.15
CA PRO A 217 -47.17 -17.52 -11.31
C PRO A 217 -46.93 -17.91 -9.83
N TYR A 218 -45.87 -18.67 -9.53
CA TYR A 218 -45.58 -19.18 -8.18
C TYR A 218 -44.73 -18.23 -7.34
N ILE A 219 -44.33 -17.08 -7.89
CA ILE A 219 -43.57 -16.05 -7.17
C ILE A 219 -44.52 -14.89 -6.87
N SER A 220 -44.58 -14.47 -5.60
CA SER A 220 -45.39 -13.31 -5.21
C SER A 220 -44.89 -12.01 -5.84
N ALA A 221 -45.78 -11.02 -6.00
CA ALA A 221 -45.41 -9.72 -6.59
C ALA A 221 -44.26 -9.02 -5.84
N ALA A 222 -44.24 -9.12 -4.51
CA ALA A 222 -43.18 -8.56 -3.67
C ALA A 222 -41.81 -9.24 -3.92
N GLN A 223 -41.80 -10.57 -4.04
CA GLN A 223 -40.58 -11.33 -4.35
C GLN A 223 -40.08 -11.05 -5.77
N LYS A 224 -40.96 -10.95 -6.77
CA LYS A 224 -40.59 -10.57 -8.15
C LYS A 224 -39.89 -9.21 -8.17
N TYR A 225 -40.47 -8.23 -7.48
CA TYR A 225 -39.89 -6.89 -7.37
C TYR A 225 -38.49 -6.93 -6.75
N TRP A 226 -38.33 -7.68 -5.65
CA TRP A 226 -37.04 -7.80 -4.97
C TRP A 226 -35.96 -8.46 -5.86
N MET A 227 -36.28 -9.57 -6.54
CA MET A 227 -35.34 -10.26 -7.42
C MET A 227 -34.87 -9.38 -8.59
N ILE A 228 -35.81 -8.67 -9.22
CA ILE A 228 -35.49 -7.74 -10.32
C ILE A 228 -34.62 -6.59 -9.82
N ARG A 229 -34.90 -6.06 -8.63
CA ARG A 229 -34.10 -4.99 -8.00
C ARG A 229 -32.68 -5.44 -7.70
N GLN A 230 -32.47 -6.67 -7.23
CA GLN A 230 -31.13 -7.25 -7.02
C GLN A 230 -30.35 -7.39 -8.34
N MET A 231 -31.00 -7.87 -9.41
CA MET A 231 -30.38 -7.95 -10.73
C MET A 231 -29.94 -6.58 -11.28
N GLN A 232 -30.72 -5.52 -10.99
CA GLN A 232 -30.40 -4.15 -11.37
C GLN A 232 -29.28 -3.56 -10.50
N ALA A 233 -29.29 -3.81 -9.18
CA ALA A 233 -28.22 -3.37 -8.28
C ALA A 233 -26.87 -3.96 -8.68
N ASN A 234 -26.83 -5.22 -9.11
CA ASN A 234 -25.63 -5.89 -9.61
C ASN A 234 -25.12 -5.31 -10.97
N LYS A 235 -25.95 -4.61 -11.74
CA LYS A 235 -25.52 -3.89 -12.97
C LYS A 235 -24.60 -2.72 -12.64
N VAL A 236 -24.90 -2.02 -11.54
CA VAL A 236 -24.18 -0.82 -11.11
C VAL A 236 -22.80 -1.18 -10.58
N THR A 237 -22.62 -2.36 -10.01
CA THR A 237 -21.31 -2.84 -9.52
C THR A 237 -20.45 -3.46 -10.63
N ALA A 238 -21.05 -4.05 -11.67
CA ALA A 238 -20.34 -4.74 -12.76
C ALA A 238 -19.98 -3.87 -13.99
N THR A 239 -20.44 -2.61 -14.07
CA THR A 239 -20.13 -1.71 -15.20
C THR A 239 -18.64 -1.36 -15.21
N PRO A 240 -17.97 -1.23 -16.39
CA PRO A 240 -16.52 -0.96 -16.46
C PRO A 240 -16.06 0.29 -15.71
N SER A 241 -16.92 1.29 -15.54
CA SER A 241 -16.64 2.47 -14.71
C SER A 241 -16.50 2.14 -13.21
N ASN A 242 -17.19 1.12 -12.70
CA ASN A 242 -17.05 0.62 -11.33
C ASN A 242 -16.12 -0.60 -11.23
N LYS A 243 -15.91 -1.32 -12.34
CA LYS A 243 -14.82 -2.30 -12.47
C LYS A 243 -13.46 -1.61 -12.55
N ALA A 244 -13.39 -0.37 -13.05
CA ALA A 244 -12.27 0.52 -12.81
C ALA A 244 -12.19 0.83 -11.30
N ALA A 245 -13.28 1.17 -10.60
CA ALA A 245 -13.20 1.38 -9.13
C ALA A 245 -12.93 0.10 -8.28
N MET A 246 -13.11 -1.10 -8.82
CA MET A 246 -12.88 -2.38 -8.11
C MET A 246 -11.68 -3.20 -8.60
N MET A 247 -11.25 -3.06 -9.86
CA MET A 247 -9.96 -3.56 -10.37
C MET A 247 -8.85 -2.49 -10.31
N HIS A 248 -9.18 -1.19 -10.24
CA HIS A 248 -8.41 -0.24 -9.44
C HIS A 248 -8.91 -0.34 -7.99
N GLY A 249 -8.68 -1.50 -7.37
CA GLY A 249 -8.29 -1.51 -5.97
C GLY A 249 -6.99 -0.70 -5.87
N GLY A 250 -7.13 0.63 -5.88
CA GLY A 250 -6.09 1.62 -5.65
C GLY A 250 -4.81 1.46 -6.47
N GLU A 251 -4.85 1.68 -7.79
CA GLU A 251 -3.83 2.58 -8.35
C GLU A 251 -4.15 3.99 -7.85
N HIS A 252 -3.96 4.22 -6.54
CA HIS A 252 -3.44 5.50 -6.15
C HIS A 252 -2.07 5.53 -6.81
N HIS A 253 -1.97 6.19 -7.97
CA HIS A 253 -0.72 6.80 -8.38
C HIS A 253 -0.23 7.54 -7.14
N MET A 254 0.71 6.93 -6.43
CA MET A 254 1.44 7.56 -5.35
C MET A 254 2.27 8.64 -6.02
N GLY A 255 1.63 9.78 -6.30
CA GLY A 255 2.34 11.00 -6.59
C GLY A 255 3.35 11.20 -5.46
N PRO A 256 4.60 11.60 -5.76
CA PRO A 256 5.72 11.62 -4.81
C PRO A 256 5.58 12.64 -3.65
N GLY A 257 4.36 12.99 -3.23
CA GLY A 257 4.11 13.97 -2.18
C GLY A 257 2.80 13.80 -1.41
N MET A 258 2.12 12.63 -1.44
CA MET A 258 1.03 12.41 -0.49
C MET A 258 1.63 12.19 0.89
N ASP A 259 1.41 13.16 1.78
CA ASP A 259 1.80 13.09 3.18
C ASP A 259 1.29 11.77 3.80
N ARG A 260 2.15 11.09 4.55
CA ARG A 260 1.89 9.82 5.22
C ARG A 260 0.62 9.90 6.08
N GLU A 261 0.36 11.07 6.68
CA GLU A 261 -0.86 11.34 7.43
C GLU A 261 -2.12 11.32 6.55
N SER A 262 -2.04 11.87 5.33
CA SER A 262 -3.14 11.86 4.37
C SER A 262 -3.48 10.44 3.89
N MET A 263 -2.47 9.60 3.68
CA MET A 263 -2.66 8.18 3.33
C MET A 263 -3.36 7.44 4.47
N PHE A 264 -2.88 7.62 5.70
CA PHE A 264 -3.48 6.99 6.87
C PHE A 264 -4.95 7.41 7.05
N LYS A 265 -5.25 8.70 6.86
CA LYS A 265 -6.63 9.22 6.92
C LYS A 265 -7.53 8.59 5.85
N GLN A 266 -7.06 8.47 4.61
CA GLN A 266 -7.81 7.80 3.54
C GLN A 266 -8.05 6.32 3.87
N GLN A 267 -7.04 5.63 4.37
CA GLN A 267 -7.13 4.21 4.71
C GLN A 267 -8.10 3.98 5.88
N LYS A 268 -8.07 4.81 6.91
CA LYS A 268 -9.04 4.79 8.02
C LYS A 268 -10.47 5.01 7.53
N ALA A 269 -10.67 5.97 6.63
CA ALA A 269 -11.99 6.22 6.02
C ALA A 269 -12.48 5.04 5.17
N TRP A 270 -11.58 4.36 4.45
CA TRP A 270 -11.91 3.18 3.67
C TRP A 270 -12.31 2.00 4.58
N VAL A 271 -11.53 1.70 5.62
CA VAL A 271 -11.86 0.64 6.60
C VAL A 271 -13.20 0.94 7.27
N ALA A 272 -13.50 2.18 7.62
CA ALA A 272 -14.78 2.57 8.21
C ALA A 272 -15.97 2.24 7.27
N ARG A 273 -15.84 2.47 5.95
CA ARG A 273 -16.87 2.10 4.98
C ARG A 273 -17.06 0.58 4.88
N GLN A 274 -15.97 -0.18 4.88
CA GLN A 274 -16.03 -1.65 4.87
C GLN A 274 -16.71 -2.19 6.13
N LYS A 275 -16.35 -1.63 7.29
CA LYS A 275 -16.96 -1.97 8.58
C LYS A 275 -18.46 -1.70 8.59
N ALA A 276 -18.90 -0.58 8.02
CA ALA A 276 -20.32 -0.26 7.86
C ALA A 276 -21.05 -1.19 6.89
N ALA A 277 -20.41 -1.59 5.79
CA ALA A 277 -20.98 -2.57 4.86
C ALA A 277 -21.16 -3.95 5.50
N VAL A 278 -20.16 -4.40 6.28
CA VAL A 278 -20.25 -5.65 7.07
C VAL A 278 -21.34 -5.55 8.13
N ALA A 279 -21.45 -4.42 8.82
CA ALA A 279 -22.46 -4.19 9.86
C ALA A 279 -23.90 -4.36 9.34
N ASN A 280 -24.15 -3.90 8.11
CA ASN A 280 -25.47 -3.88 7.48
C ASN A 280 -25.77 -5.10 6.60
N ASN A 281 -24.87 -6.07 6.50
CA ASN A 281 -25.05 -7.24 5.64
C ASN A 281 -25.91 -8.32 6.34
N PRO A 282 -27.15 -8.60 5.86
CA PRO A 282 -28.03 -9.59 6.50
C PRO A 282 -27.59 -11.04 6.27
N PHE A 283 -26.71 -11.28 5.31
CA PHE A 283 -26.22 -12.62 4.95
C PHE A 283 -25.04 -13.07 5.80
N ILE A 284 -24.43 -12.17 6.57
CA ILE A 284 -23.34 -12.50 7.49
C ILE A 284 -23.95 -12.79 8.87
N PRO A 285 -23.77 -14.02 9.41
CA PRO A 285 -24.18 -14.36 10.76
C PRO A 285 -23.66 -13.35 11.80
N PRO A 286 -24.44 -13.00 12.84
CA PRO A 286 -24.05 -11.96 13.81
C PRO A 286 -22.66 -12.17 14.43
N GLN A 287 -22.32 -13.42 14.77
CA GLN A 287 -21.01 -13.75 15.35
C GLN A 287 -19.85 -13.49 14.37
N GLN A 288 -20.00 -13.89 13.11
CA GLN A 288 -18.99 -13.66 12.08
C GLN A 288 -18.81 -12.17 11.77
N ARG A 289 -19.91 -11.41 11.83
CA ARG A 289 -19.93 -9.95 11.64
C ARG A 289 -19.09 -9.23 12.69
N GLU A 290 -19.24 -9.60 13.96
CA GLU A 290 -18.44 -9.02 15.05
C GLU A 290 -16.95 -9.41 14.96
N LEU A 291 -16.65 -10.65 14.56
CA LEU A 291 -15.27 -11.08 14.34
C LEU A 291 -14.59 -10.24 13.24
N MET A 292 -15.26 -10.05 12.09
CA MET A 292 -14.74 -9.24 10.99
C MET A 292 -14.51 -7.78 11.42
N LYS A 293 -15.44 -7.18 12.16
CA LYS A 293 -15.30 -5.83 12.73
C LYS A 293 -14.08 -5.73 13.63
N ARG A 294 -13.89 -6.70 14.54
CA ARG A 294 -12.74 -6.74 15.46
C ARG A 294 -11.41 -6.86 14.71
N ASN A 295 -11.35 -7.69 13.67
CA ASN A 295 -10.15 -7.82 12.84
C ASN A 295 -9.79 -6.51 12.13
N MET A 296 -10.78 -5.79 11.61
CA MET A 296 -10.58 -4.46 11.01
C MET A 296 -10.09 -3.43 12.02
N ASP A 297 -10.61 -3.46 13.26
CA ASP A 297 -10.18 -2.57 14.33
C ASP A 297 -8.74 -2.86 14.77
N GLN A 298 -8.37 -4.13 14.93
CA GLN A 298 -7.00 -4.54 15.22
C GLN A 298 -6.01 -4.14 14.12
N TYR A 299 -6.44 -4.21 12.86
CA TYR A 299 -5.64 -3.75 11.74
C TYR A 299 -5.36 -2.24 11.80
N LEU A 300 -6.38 -1.42 12.07
CA LEU A 300 -6.20 0.02 12.25
C LEU A 300 -5.31 0.33 13.44
N GLN A 301 -5.48 -0.37 14.56
CA GLN A 301 -4.67 -0.18 15.75
C GLN A 301 -3.18 -0.45 15.48
N LYS A 302 -2.85 -1.60 14.87
CA LYS A 302 -1.46 -1.94 14.52
C LYS A 302 -0.84 -0.92 13.54
N MET A 303 -1.65 -0.37 12.63
CA MET A 303 -1.20 0.66 11.72
C MET A 303 -0.94 2.00 12.44
N GLU A 304 -1.82 2.40 13.37
CA GLU A 304 -1.61 3.57 14.24
C GLU A 304 -0.37 3.40 15.11
N GLU A 305 -0.18 2.22 15.70
CA GLU A 305 1.01 1.86 16.47
C GLU A 305 2.27 1.90 15.62
N GLY A 306 2.26 1.34 14.40
CA GLY A 306 3.40 1.43 13.49
C GLY A 306 3.72 2.87 13.08
N MET A 307 2.70 3.72 12.89
CA MET A 307 2.92 5.14 12.60
C MET A 307 3.46 5.91 13.81
N ARG A 308 3.03 5.56 15.02
CA ARG A 308 3.54 6.16 16.27
C ARG A 308 4.94 5.66 16.61
N ALA A 309 5.22 4.38 16.38
CA ALA A 309 6.50 3.76 16.64
C ALA A 309 7.60 4.26 15.70
N ASP A 310 7.25 4.72 14.49
CA ASP A 310 8.25 5.04 13.48
C ASP A 310 9.00 6.36 13.67
N HIS A 311 8.56 7.35 14.45
CA HIS A 311 9.19 8.68 14.38
C HIS A 311 9.36 9.51 15.66
N SER A 312 8.92 9.10 16.85
CA SER A 312 8.96 10.04 17.99
C SER A 312 10.12 9.94 18.96
N GLU A 313 10.84 8.81 19.12
CA GLU A 313 11.84 8.75 20.22
C GLU A 313 13.18 8.05 19.93
N ALA A 314 13.36 7.37 18.79
CA ALA A 314 14.63 6.72 18.44
C ALA A 314 15.26 7.31 17.16
N GLY A 315 15.74 8.56 17.26
CA GLY A 315 16.79 9.12 16.40
C GLY A 315 16.47 9.27 14.91
N SER A 316 15.56 10.14 14.51
CA SER A 316 15.68 10.70 13.15
C SER A 316 16.81 11.74 13.16
N LEU A 317 17.71 11.67 12.19
CA LEU A 317 18.76 12.67 12.05
C LEU A 317 18.13 14.04 11.75
N PRO A 318 18.63 15.13 12.35
CA PRO A 318 18.31 16.48 11.92
C PRO A 318 18.38 16.60 10.39
N LYS A 319 17.41 17.29 9.78
CA LYS A 319 17.29 17.41 8.31
C LYS A 319 18.59 17.89 7.65
N VAL A 320 19.25 18.88 8.24
CA VAL A 320 20.53 19.42 7.75
C VAL A 320 21.63 18.35 7.69
N GLU A 321 21.67 17.46 8.68
CA GLU A 321 22.64 16.36 8.71
C GLU A 321 22.32 15.28 7.68
N MET A 322 21.04 14.96 7.48
CA MET A 322 20.61 14.07 6.40
C MET A 322 21.01 14.61 5.03
N GLU A 323 20.80 15.91 4.76
CA GLU A 323 21.21 16.53 3.49
C GLU A 323 22.73 16.42 3.26
N LEU A 324 23.51 16.53 4.32
CA LEU A 324 24.96 16.35 4.26
C LEU A 324 25.36 14.88 4.05
N VAL A 325 24.69 13.94 4.71
CA VAL A 325 24.89 12.50 4.48
C VAL A 325 24.51 12.12 3.06
N GLU A 326 23.44 12.69 2.50
CA GLU A 326 23.07 12.48 1.11
C GLU A 326 24.14 13.02 0.15
N ARG A 327 24.68 14.21 0.43
CA ARG A 327 25.74 14.85 -0.37
C ARG A 327 27.06 14.09 -0.33
N TYR A 328 27.50 13.64 0.85
CA TYR A 328 28.82 13.02 1.06
C TYR A 328 28.77 11.49 1.15
N GLY A 329 27.59 10.88 1.09
CA GLY A 329 27.39 9.48 1.45
C GLY A 329 28.24 8.50 0.66
N ASP A 330 28.49 8.74 -0.63
CA ASP A 330 29.33 7.85 -1.44
C ASP A 330 30.82 7.94 -1.07
N GLN A 331 31.31 9.12 -0.69
CA GLN A 331 32.68 9.31 -0.22
C GLN A 331 32.85 8.68 1.17
N LEU A 332 31.87 8.89 2.05
CA LEU A 332 31.84 8.29 3.39
C LEU A 332 31.81 6.77 3.34
N MET A 333 30.99 6.18 2.46
CA MET A 333 30.96 4.73 2.27
C MET A 333 32.30 4.19 1.80
N LYS A 334 32.99 4.87 0.87
CA LYS A 334 34.34 4.48 0.44
C LYS A 334 35.34 4.53 1.59
N ILE A 335 35.30 5.58 2.41
CA ILE A 335 36.19 5.75 3.57
C ILE A 335 35.93 4.68 4.63
N PHE A 336 34.65 4.37 4.93
CA PHE A 336 34.29 3.33 5.90
C PHE A 336 34.56 1.90 5.42
N GLN A 337 34.70 1.70 4.11
CA GLN A 337 35.07 0.41 3.51
C GLN A 337 36.59 0.23 3.35
N GLN A 338 37.39 1.27 3.58
CA GLN A 338 38.84 1.13 3.47
C GLN A 338 39.37 0.18 4.56
N PRO A 339 40.17 -0.82 4.16
CA PRO A 339 40.77 -1.76 5.09
C PRO A 339 41.89 -1.15 5.92
#